data_AF-A0A645CYB9-F1
#
_entry.id   AF-A0A645CYB9-F1
#
_cell.length_a   1.000
_cell.length_b   1.000
_cell.length_c   1.000
_cell.angle_alpha   90.00
_cell.angle_beta   90.00
_cell.angle_gamma   90.00
#
_symmetry.space_group_name_H-M   'P 1'
#
loop_
_entity.id
_entity.type
_entity.pdbx_description
1 polymer ?
#
loop_
_entity_poly.entity_id
_entity_poly.type
_entity_poly.pdbx_seq_one_letter_code
_entity_poly.pdbx_strand_id
1 'polypeptide(L)'
;MWLSNREISNKVIDKRISESKNDYLTYCAMCRDFFANHGKPSLHLLDLIFAQDVSARAARRGPGYSDRHENRARLKRKLMKELWSETMPEEKNYASIQLTFSDEVEKQLEDRLILVEDIQQVIEYAQKTGKRFKQPQSGHLLAHYKPTRVTYWVEYLPKGEGYEVFKAYSHRMELGEETKA
;
A
#
# COMPACT_ATOMS: atom_id res chain seq x y z
N MET A 1 0.56 14.17 -11.73
CA MET A 1 0.08 13.50 -12.96
C MET A 1 -0.26 12.03 -12.72
N TRP A 2 0.64 11.22 -12.17
CA TRP A 2 0.39 9.77 -11.99
C TRP A 2 -0.80 9.39 -11.10
N LEU A 3 -1.10 10.18 -10.07
CA LEU A 3 -2.31 10.00 -9.24
C LEU A 3 -3.59 10.53 -9.90
N SER A 4 -3.47 11.41 -10.88
CA SER A 4 -4.59 12.13 -11.49
C SER A 4 -5.05 11.49 -12.80
N ASN A 5 -4.12 10.94 -13.59
CA ASN A 5 -4.40 10.19 -14.81
C ASN A 5 -3.27 9.18 -15.06
N ARG A 6 -3.54 7.93 -14.70
CA ARG A 6 -2.56 6.84 -14.82
C ARG A 6 -2.30 6.41 -16.24
N GLU A 7 -3.33 6.38 -17.08
CA GLU A 7 -3.18 5.95 -18.47
C GLU A 7 -2.19 6.86 -19.21
N ILE A 8 -2.34 8.18 -19.07
CA ILE A 8 -1.40 9.14 -19.65
C ILE A 8 -0.01 8.97 -19.05
N SER A 9 0.07 8.74 -17.74
CA SER A 9 1.36 8.58 -17.06
C SER A 9 2.11 7.35 -17.56
N ASN A 10 1.44 6.21 -17.72
CA ASN A 10 2.02 5.00 -18.28
C ASN A 10 2.49 5.24 -19.73
N LYS A 11 1.67 5.88 -20.58
CA LYS A 11 2.08 6.24 -21.95
C LYS A 11 3.34 7.11 -21.99
N VAL A 12 3.46 8.07 -21.07
CA VAL A 12 4.66 8.93 -20.97
C VAL A 12 5.86 8.10 -20.52
N ILE A 13 5.70 7.22 -19.54
CA ILE A 13 6.77 6.34 -19.04
C ILE A 13 7.26 5.41 -20.16
N ASP A 14 6.34 4.73 -20.84
CA ASP A 14 6.64 3.81 -21.96
C ASP A 14 7.41 4.51 -23.07
N LYS A 15 6.97 5.71 -23.45
CA LYS A 15 7.70 6.53 -24.42
C LYS A 15 9.12 6.81 -23.94
N ARG A 16 9.31 7.25 -22.69
CA ARG A 16 10.62 7.58 -22.13
C ARG A 16 11.57 6.39 -22.04
N ILE A 17 11.10 5.22 -21.63
CA ILE A 17 11.97 4.04 -21.53
C ILE A 17 12.36 3.49 -22.91
N SER A 18 11.56 3.77 -23.94
CA SER A 18 11.84 3.37 -25.33
C SER A 18 12.85 4.26 -26.06
N GLU A 19 13.12 5.47 -25.56
CA GLU A 19 14.02 6.46 -26.20
C GLU A 19 15.49 6.01 -26.22
N SER A 20 15.88 5.03 -25.40
CA SER A 20 17.25 4.52 -25.36
C SER A 20 17.31 3.06 -24.89
N LYS A 21 18.29 2.31 -25.40
CA LYS A 21 18.56 0.93 -24.98
C LYS A 21 19.35 0.85 -23.68
N ASN A 22 20.12 1.88 -23.33
CA ASN A 22 20.94 1.91 -22.11
C ASN A 22 20.09 2.04 -20.85
N ASP A 23 20.57 1.50 -19.73
CA ASP A 23 19.98 1.72 -18.41
C ASP A 23 20.04 3.19 -17.99
N TYR A 24 19.15 3.59 -17.08
CA TYR A 24 18.97 5.01 -16.76
C TYR A 24 19.57 5.38 -15.41
N LEU A 25 20.21 6.54 -15.37
CA LEU A 25 20.55 7.25 -14.13
C LEU A 25 19.62 8.45 -14.01
N THR A 26 19.03 8.63 -12.83
CA THR A 26 18.05 9.68 -12.56
C THR A 26 18.41 10.44 -11.28
N TYR A 27 17.99 11.70 -11.19
CA TYR A 27 18.09 12.50 -9.96
C TYR A 27 16.74 12.62 -9.21
N CYS A 28 15.70 11.98 -9.74
CA CYS A 28 14.35 12.00 -9.19
C CYS A 28 13.95 10.57 -8.80
N ALA A 29 13.71 10.34 -7.51
CA ALA A 29 13.30 9.04 -6.98
C ALA A 29 12.02 8.50 -7.65
N MET A 30 11.07 9.38 -7.99
CA MET A 30 9.85 8.98 -8.70
C MET A 30 10.15 8.48 -10.12
N CYS A 31 11.03 9.16 -10.86
CA CYS A 31 11.41 8.72 -12.22
C CYS A 31 12.10 7.37 -12.17
N ARG A 32 13.04 7.19 -11.23
CA ARG A 32 13.71 5.92 -10.96
C ARG A 32 12.69 4.80 -10.75
N ASP A 33 11.73 5.02 -9.85
CA ASP A 33 10.71 4.02 -9.51
C ASP A 33 9.81 3.71 -10.70
N PHE A 34 9.37 4.72 -11.46
CA PHE A 34 8.52 4.51 -12.64
C PHE A 34 9.20 3.68 -13.71
N PHE A 35 10.45 3.98 -14.04
CA PHE A 35 11.21 3.26 -15.06
C PHE A 35 11.51 1.83 -14.63
N ALA A 36 11.99 1.63 -13.39
CA ALA A 36 12.23 0.29 -12.84
C ALA A 36 10.96 -0.56 -12.80
N ASN A 37 9.82 0.04 -12.44
CA ASN A 37 8.53 -0.66 -12.41
C ASN A 37 8.02 -1.07 -13.80
N HIS A 38 8.43 -0.38 -14.86
CA HIS A 38 8.16 -0.74 -16.26
C HIS A 38 9.30 -1.59 -16.87
N GLY A 39 10.18 -2.15 -16.04
CA GLY A 39 11.20 -3.10 -16.47
C GLY A 39 12.46 -2.48 -17.05
N LYS A 40 12.64 -1.16 -16.94
CA LYS A 40 13.86 -0.46 -17.36
C LYS A 40 14.80 -0.29 -16.14
N PRO A 41 15.93 -1.02 -16.05
CA PRO A 41 16.84 -0.87 -14.92
C PRO A 41 17.26 0.58 -14.76
N SER A 42 17.05 1.12 -13.56
CA SER A 42 17.18 2.54 -13.30
C SER A 42 17.72 2.82 -11.91
N LEU A 43 18.70 3.70 -11.84
CA LEU A 43 19.33 4.14 -10.60
C LEU A 43 18.93 5.57 -10.28
N HIS A 44 18.86 5.85 -8.98
CA HIS A 44 18.91 7.22 -8.48
C HIS A 44 20.38 7.63 -8.28
N LEU A 45 20.72 8.91 -8.38
CA LEU A 45 22.08 9.40 -8.13
C LEU A 45 22.62 8.93 -6.76
N LEU A 46 21.76 8.95 -5.74
CA LEU A 46 22.11 8.49 -4.39
C LEU A 46 22.36 6.97 -4.31
N ASP A 47 21.82 6.18 -5.24
CA ASP A 47 22.10 4.74 -5.30
C ASP A 47 23.59 4.49 -5.61
N LEU A 48 24.25 5.36 -6.38
CA LEU A 48 25.69 5.23 -6.66
C LEU A 48 26.57 5.48 -5.43
N ILE A 49 26.03 6.19 -4.43
CA ILE A 49 26.75 6.56 -3.20
C ILE A 49 26.47 5.54 -2.09
N PHE A 50 25.22 5.08 -1.98
CA PHE A 50 24.75 4.31 -0.81
C PHE A 50 24.41 2.85 -1.11
N ALA A 51 24.28 2.43 -2.38
CA ALA A 51 24.00 1.03 -2.68
C ALA A 51 25.29 0.20 -2.63
N GLN A 52 25.24 -0.93 -1.92
CA GLN A 52 26.33 -1.91 -1.90
C GLN A 52 26.38 -2.71 -3.21
N ASP A 53 25.20 -3.05 -3.76
CA ASP A 53 25.05 -3.70 -5.06
C ASP A 53 24.23 -2.79 -5.97
N VAL A 54 24.93 -2.13 -6.89
CA VAL A 54 24.34 -1.18 -7.84
C VAL A 54 23.47 -1.90 -8.88
N SER A 55 23.86 -3.09 -9.32
CA SER A 55 23.12 -3.84 -10.35
C SER A 55 21.80 -4.35 -9.81
N ALA A 56 21.83 -4.98 -8.63
CA ALA A 56 20.61 -5.40 -7.94
C ALA A 56 19.73 -4.20 -7.59
N ARG A 57 20.33 -3.06 -7.20
CA ARG A 57 19.58 -1.83 -6.94
C ARG A 57 18.88 -1.34 -8.20
N ALA A 58 19.54 -1.30 -9.36
CA ALA A 58 18.95 -0.83 -10.62
C ALA A 58 17.73 -1.65 -11.05
N ALA A 59 17.75 -2.96 -10.84
CA ALA A 59 16.67 -3.88 -11.20
C ALA A 59 15.53 -3.92 -10.17
N ARG A 60 15.76 -3.45 -8.93
CA ARG A 60 14.76 -3.47 -7.87
C ARG A 60 13.54 -2.63 -8.26
N ARG A 61 12.33 -3.19 -8.14
CA ARG A 61 11.09 -2.41 -8.20
C ARG A 61 11.06 -1.29 -7.16
N GLY A 62 10.43 -0.18 -7.54
CA GLY A 62 10.12 0.90 -6.62
C GLY A 62 9.08 0.46 -5.58
N PRO A 63 9.02 1.12 -4.41
CA PRO A 63 8.04 0.80 -3.39
C PRO A 63 6.61 1.08 -3.87
N GLY A 64 5.67 0.26 -3.39
CA GLY A 64 4.23 0.45 -3.54
C GLY A 64 3.71 1.71 -2.85
N TYR A 65 2.42 2.00 -3.00
CA TYR A 65 1.74 3.08 -2.32
C TYR A 65 1.67 2.84 -0.80
N SER A 66 1.29 1.62 -0.39
CA SER A 66 1.31 1.24 1.03
C SER A 66 2.71 1.33 1.61
N ASP A 67 3.71 0.77 0.92
CA ASP A 67 5.11 0.83 1.33
C ASP A 67 5.60 2.26 1.51
N ARG A 68 5.24 3.19 0.62
CA ARG A 68 5.66 4.60 0.74
C ARG A 68 5.11 5.24 2.00
N HIS A 69 3.85 4.96 2.33
CA HIS A 69 3.23 5.49 3.53
C HIS A 69 3.89 4.93 4.79
N GLU A 70 4.08 3.62 4.83
CA GLU A 70 4.73 2.93 5.95
C GLU A 70 6.19 3.36 6.12
N ASN A 71 6.96 3.38 5.02
CA ASN A 71 8.37 3.82 5.03
C ASN A 71 8.49 5.27 5.54
N ARG A 72 7.58 6.16 5.15
CA ARG A 72 7.55 7.54 5.64
C ARG A 72 7.22 7.60 7.13
N ALA A 73 6.21 6.85 7.59
CA ALA A 73 5.84 6.80 8.99
C ALA A 73 6.96 6.22 9.86
N ARG A 74 7.60 5.13 9.41
CA ARG A 74 8.73 4.48 10.08
C ARG A 74 9.96 5.40 10.12
N LEU A 75 10.27 6.06 9.01
CA LEU A 75 11.36 7.05 8.98
C LEU A 75 11.08 8.20 9.93
N LYS A 76 9.88 8.78 9.90
CA LYS A 76 9.49 9.86 10.83
C LYS A 76 9.68 9.39 12.28
N ARG A 77 9.11 8.24 12.66
CA ARG A 77 9.24 7.70 14.02
C ARG A 77 10.70 7.51 14.43
N LYS A 78 11.52 6.90 13.56
CA LYS A 78 12.95 6.71 13.81
C LYS A 78 13.64 8.06 14.07
N LEU A 79 13.39 9.04 13.22
CA LEU A 79 13.98 10.36 13.33
C LEU A 79 13.52 11.09 14.61
N MET A 80 12.22 11.12 14.92
CA MET A 80 11.69 11.73 16.16
C MET A 80 12.28 11.09 17.42
N LYS A 81 12.48 9.77 17.41
CA LYS A 81 13.09 9.04 18.52
C LYS A 81 14.60 9.33 18.64
N GLU A 82 15.35 9.22 17.55
CA GLU A 82 16.81 9.25 17.57
C GLU A 82 17.39 10.67 17.62
N LEU A 83 16.72 11.64 16.98
CA LEU A 83 17.20 13.02 16.89
C LEU A 83 16.47 13.98 17.84
N TRP A 84 15.20 13.72 18.16
CA TRP A 84 14.38 14.58 19.02
C TRP A 84 13.99 13.97 20.37
N SER A 85 14.37 12.72 20.64
CA SER A 85 14.06 12.00 21.89
C SER A 85 12.57 11.99 22.26
N GLU A 86 11.68 12.08 21.27
CA GLU A 86 10.24 12.07 21.51
C GLU A 86 9.70 10.65 21.66
N THR A 87 8.82 10.46 22.64
CA THR A 87 8.05 9.22 22.82
C THR A 87 6.86 9.22 21.88
N MET A 88 6.76 8.21 21.02
CA MET A 88 5.60 8.03 20.14
C MET A 88 4.51 7.24 20.87
N PRO A 89 3.22 7.57 20.67
CA PRO A 89 2.13 6.73 21.16
C PRO A 89 2.26 5.30 20.59
N GLU A 90 1.83 4.32 21.38
CA GLU A 90 1.94 2.90 21.02
C GLU A 90 1.38 2.59 19.63
N GLU A 91 2.01 1.61 18.97
CA GLU A 91 1.52 1.08 17.71
C GLU A 91 0.07 0.62 17.91
N LYS A 92 -0.84 1.17 17.11
CA LYS A 92 -2.24 0.81 17.18
C LYS A 92 -2.36 -0.70 16.95
N ASN A 93 -3.09 -1.40 17.82
CA ASN A 93 -3.17 -2.87 17.84
C ASN A 93 -3.43 -3.51 16.46
N TYR A 94 -4.14 -2.83 15.56
CA TYR A 94 -4.34 -3.30 14.18
C TYR A 94 -3.04 -3.54 13.39
N ALA A 95 -1.93 -2.86 13.70
CA ALA A 95 -0.68 -3.00 12.96
C ALA A 95 -0.03 -4.38 13.13
N SER A 96 -0.39 -5.10 14.20
CA SER A 96 0.03 -6.48 14.45
C SER A 96 -0.71 -7.53 13.61
N ILE A 97 -1.80 -7.13 12.94
CA ILE A 97 -2.61 -8.05 12.13
C ILE A 97 -1.84 -8.43 10.87
N GLN A 98 -1.46 -9.70 10.76
CA GLN A 98 -0.80 -10.25 9.58
C GLN A 98 -1.82 -10.42 8.44
N LEU A 99 -1.50 -9.85 7.28
CA LEU A 99 -2.31 -9.94 6.08
C LEU A 99 -1.53 -10.61 4.96
N THR A 100 -2.20 -11.50 4.24
CA THR A 100 -1.69 -12.15 3.03
C THR A 100 -2.55 -11.76 1.84
N PHE A 101 -1.90 -11.49 0.71
CA PHE A 101 -2.51 -11.06 -0.54
C PHE A 101 -1.98 -11.94 -1.67
N SER A 102 -2.81 -12.18 -2.70
CA SER A 102 -2.31 -12.63 -3.99
C SER A 102 -1.78 -11.43 -4.79
N ASP A 103 -0.90 -11.69 -5.77
CA ASP A 103 -0.34 -10.64 -6.65
C ASP A 103 -1.43 -9.80 -7.33
N GLU A 104 -2.56 -10.42 -7.69
CA GLU A 104 -3.70 -9.74 -8.29
C GLU A 104 -4.37 -8.77 -7.30
N VAL A 105 -4.54 -9.20 -6.05
CA VAL A 105 -5.14 -8.36 -5.00
C VAL A 105 -4.19 -7.22 -4.64
N GLU A 106 -2.90 -7.50 -4.47
CA GLU A 106 -1.90 -6.47 -4.20
C GLU A 106 -1.91 -5.38 -5.30
N LYS A 107 -1.93 -5.81 -6.57
CA LYS A 107 -2.07 -4.88 -7.70
C LYS A 107 -3.37 -4.09 -7.64
N GLN A 108 -4.50 -4.71 -7.30
CA GLN A 108 -5.79 -4.03 -7.17
C GLN A 108 -5.77 -2.97 -6.04
N LEU A 109 -5.17 -3.28 -4.90
CA LEU A 109 -5.05 -2.36 -3.76
C LEU A 109 -4.22 -1.13 -4.15
N GLU A 110 -3.07 -1.36 -4.79
CA GLU A 110 -2.26 -0.27 -5.31
C GLU A 110 -2.99 0.49 -6.40
N ASP A 111 -3.78 -0.21 -7.20
CA ASP A 111 -4.54 0.45 -8.24
C ASP A 111 -5.63 1.37 -7.67
N ARG A 112 -6.19 1.02 -6.52
CA ARG A 112 -7.25 1.78 -5.84
C ARG A 112 -6.71 2.73 -4.77
N LEU A 113 -5.40 2.77 -4.56
CA LEU A 113 -4.73 3.56 -3.51
C LEU A 113 -5.27 3.21 -2.11
N ILE A 114 -5.58 1.94 -1.88
CA ILE A 114 -6.05 1.43 -0.59
C ILE A 114 -4.84 0.95 0.21
N LEU A 115 -4.66 1.46 1.42
CA LEU A 115 -3.52 1.10 2.25
C LEU A 115 -3.74 -0.24 2.97
N VAL A 116 -2.66 -0.99 3.22
CA VAL A 116 -2.68 -2.15 4.12
C VAL A 116 -3.24 -1.78 5.49
N GLU A 117 -2.86 -0.61 6.02
CA GLU A 117 -3.38 -0.08 7.29
C GLU A 117 -4.91 0.16 7.27
N ASP A 118 -5.49 0.52 6.12
CA ASP A 118 -6.94 0.69 5.99
C ASP A 118 -7.65 -0.66 6.14
N ILE A 119 -7.06 -1.72 5.58
CA ILE A 119 -7.57 -3.09 5.67
C ILE A 119 -7.45 -3.62 7.10
N GLN A 120 -6.29 -3.43 7.73
CA GLN A 120 -6.07 -3.83 9.12
C GLN A 120 -7.07 -3.16 10.07
N GLN A 121 -7.36 -1.86 9.88
CA GLN A 121 -8.36 -1.15 10.67
C GLN A 121 -9.78 -1.72 10.49
N VAL A 122 -10.16 -2.09 9.26
CA VAL A 122 -11.45 -2.74 8.98
C VAL A 122 -11.56 -4.07 9.74
N ILE A 123 -10.51 -4.90 9.66
CA ILE A 123 -10.49 -6.21 10.32
C ILE A 123 -10.50 -6.06 11.84
N GLU A 124 -9.70 -5.14 12.39
CA GLU A 124 -9.69 -4.85 13.83
C GLU A 124 -11.07 -4.40 14.32
N TYR A 125 -11.72 -3.49 13.59
CA TYR A 125 -13.07 -3.02 13.92
C TYR A 125 -14.08 -4.17 13.90
N ALA A 126 -14.02 -5.03 12.88
CA ALA A 126 -14.88 -6.19 12.75
C ALA A 126 -14.66 -7.22 13.86
N GLN A 127 -13.42 -7.41 14.32
CA GLN A 127 -13.11 -8.27 15.47
C GLN A 127 -13.67 -7.70 16.78
N LYS A 128 -13.48 -6.39 17.01
CA LYS A 128 -13.93 -5.72 18.25
C LYS A 128 -15.45 -5.65 18.37
N THR A 129 -16.14 -5.39 17.26
CA THR A 129 -17.59 -5.14 17.27
C THR A 129 -18.43 -6.33 16.82
N GLY A 130 -17.83 -7.30 16.14
CA GLY A 130 -18.56 -8.38 15.47
C GLY A 130 -19.32 -7.94 14.21
N LYS A 131 -19.27 -6.66 13.81
CA LYS A 131 -19.96 -6.14 12.63
C LYS A 131 -19.31 -6.63 11.33
N ARG A 132 -19.80 -7.76 10.82
CA ARG A 132 -19.35 -8.38 9.56
C ARG A 132 -20.45 -9.27 8.97
N PHE A 133 -20.44 -9.40 7.65
CA PHE A 133 -21.25 -10.37 6.93
C PHE A 133 -20.42 -11.63 6.66
N LYS A 134 -21.08 -12.79 6.60
CA LYS A 134 -20.46 -14.05 6.19
C LYS A 134 -21.15 -14.55 4.94
N GLN A 135 -20.38 -14.77 3.87
CA GLN A 135 -20.89 -15.36 2.64
C GLN A 135 -21.09 -16.87 2.85
N PRO A 136 -22.31 -17.43 2.66
CA PRO A 136 -22.58 -18.83 2.99
C PRO A 136 -21.80 -19.85 2.16
N GLN A 137 -21.50 -19.55 0.90
CA GLN A 137 -20.90 -20.50 -0.05
C GLN A 137 -19.39 -20.59 0.08
N SER A 138 -18.70 -19.46 0.17
CA SER A 138 -17.23 -19.38 0.28
C SER A 138 -16.75 -19.35 1.74
N GLY A 139 -17.63 -19.00 2.68
CA GLY A 139 -17.25 -18.75 4.07
C GLY A 139 -16.53 -17.41 4.29
N HIS A 140 -16.33 -16.61 3.25
CA HIS A 140 -15.65 -15.33 3.33
C HIS A 140 -16.39 -14.34 4.24
N LEU A 141 -15.62 -13.51 4.93
CA LEU A 141 -16.10 -12.43 5.75
C LEU A 141 -16.02 -11.13 4.96
N LEU A 142 -17.09 -10.34 5.02
CA LEU A 142 -17.13 -9.00 4.45
C LEU A 142 -17.39 -8.00 5.58
N ALA A 143 -16.47 -7.08 5.80
CA ALA A 143 -16.60 -6.03 6.79
C ALA A 143 -16.33 -4.66 6.18
N HIS A 144 -16.76 -3.63 6.88
CA HIS A 144 -16.43 -2.26 6.52
C HIS A 144 -16.09 -1.43 7.75
N TYR A 145 -15.31 -0.39 7.50
CA TYR A 145 -14.99 0.61 8.51
C TYR A 145 -14.70 1.94 7.84
N LYS A 146 -15.12 3.02 8.50
CA LYS A 146 -14.87 4.40 8.08
C LYS A 146 -13.94 5.05 9.12
N PRO A 147 -12.61 4.88 8.99
CA PRO A 147 -11.66 5.46 9.94
C PRO A 147 -11.71 6.99 9.95
N THR A 148 -11.99 7.60 8.79
CA THR A 148 -12.10 9.06 8.65
C THR A 148 -13.24 9.44 7.69
N ARG A 149 -12.93 9.84 6.46
CA ARG A 149 -13.91 10.31 5.44
C ARG A 149 -14.24 9.26 4.39
N VAL A 150 -13.42 8.21 4.30
CA VAL A 150 -13.56 7.13 3.32
C VAL A 150 -13.98 5.86 4.05
N THR A 151 -15.00 5.19 3.53
CA THR A 151 -15.40 3.86 3.99
C THR A 151 -14.65 2.83 3.16
N TYR A 152 -14.00 1.90 3.84
CA TYR A 152 -13.31 0.77 3.21
C TYR A 152 -14.10 -0.50 3.49
N TRP A 153 -14.23 -1.33 2.47
CA TRP A 153 -14.82 -2.65 2.54
C TRP A 153 -13.76 -3.69 2.22
N VAL A 154 -13.74 -4.76 3.00
CA VAL A 154 -12.74 -5.82 2.90
C VAL A 154 -13.43 -7.17 2.92
N GLU A 155 -13.16 -7.98 1.90
CA GLU A 155 -13.51 -9.39 1.82
C GLU A 155 -12.28 -10.22 2.21
N TYR A 156 -12.38 -11.02 3.26
CA TYR A 156 -11.24 -11.73 3.87
C TYR A 156 -11.65 -13.04 4.55
N LEU A 157 -10.68 -13.90 4.80
CA LEU A 157 -10.86 -15.16 5.55
C LEU A 157 -9.73 -15.32 6.58
N PRO A 158 -10.01 -15.83 7.79
CA PRO A 158 -8.96 -16.21 8.74
C PRO A 158 -8.05 -17.29 8.15
N LYS A 159 -6.72 -17.11 8.26
CA LYS A 159 -5.71 -18.06 7.77
C LYS A 159 -4.50 -18.09 8.71
N GLY A 160 -4.35 -19.18 9.46
CA GLY A 160 -3.32 -19.30 10.49
C GLY A 160 -3.52 -18.23 11.59
N GLU A 161 -2.45 -17.48 11.88
CA GLU A 161 -2.46 -16.36 12.85
C GLU A 161 -2.90 -15.02 12.23
N GLY A 162 -3.18 -14.99 10.92
CA GLY A 162 -3.54 -13.79 10.18
C GLY A 162 -4.80 -13.94 9.34
N TYR A 163 -4.88 -13.13 8.29
CA TYR A 163 -6.00 -13.12 7.36
C TYR A 163 -5.51 -13.13 5.91
N GLU A 164 -6.24 -13.86 5.08
CA GLU A 164 -6.13 -13.79 3.63
C GLU A 164 -7.17 -12.81 3.09
N VAL A 165 -6.73 -11.81 2.34
CA VAL A 165 -7.60 -10.78 1.79
C VAL A 165 -7.85 -11.08 0.32
N PHE A 166 -9.12 -11.18 -0.05
CA PHE A 166 -9.53 -11.49 -1.42
C PHE A 166 -9.87 -10.25 -2.22
N LYS A 167 -10.49 -9.24 -1.59
CA LYS A 167 -10.87 -7.98 -2.25
C LYS A 167 -10.91 -6.84 -1.25
N ALA A 168 -10.59 -5.64 -1.71
CA ALA A 168 -10.96 -4.42 -1.00
C ALA A 168 -11.44 -3.34 -1.97
N TYR A 169 -12.39 -2.54 -1.51
CA TYR A 169 -12.87 -1.36 -2.23
C TYR A 169 -13.16 -0.24 -1.26
N SER A 170 -13.22 0.98 -1.77
CA SER A 170 -13.46 2.16 -0.96
C SER A 170 -14.46 3.10 -1.63
N HIS A 171 -15.23 3.83 -0.83
CA HIS A 171 -16.16 4.85 -1.30
C HIS A 171 -16.31 5.96 -0.26
N ARG A 172 -16.95 7.07 -0.67
CA ARG A 172 -17.24 8.21 0.21
C ARG A 172 -18.71 8.30 0.66
N MET A 173 -19.54 7.32 0.30
CA MET A 173 -20.89 7.24 0.82
C MET A 173 -20.87 6.92 2.32
N GLU A 174 -21.78 7.56 3.07
CA GLU A 174 -22.06 7.20 4.45
C GLU A 174 -23.08 6.08 4.47
N LEU A 175 -22.78 5.03 5.23
CA LEU A 175 -23.74 3.96 5.47
C LEU A 175 -24.58 4.42 6.65
N GLY A 176 -25.87 4.66 6.41
CA GLY A 176 -26.82 4.89 7.51
C GLY A 176 -26.89 3.62 8.34
N GLU A 177 -26.37 3.65 9.56
CA GLU A 177 -26.67 2.60 10.53
C GLU A 177 -28.08 2.88 11.06
N GLU A 178 -29.09 2.12 10.61
CA GLU A 178 -30.36 2.09 11.33
C GLU A 178 -30.07 1.49 12.71
N THR A 179 -29.93 2.35 13.72
CA THR A 179 -30.05 1.96 15.11
C THR A 179 -31.48 1.47 15.29
N LYS A 180 -31.70 0.16 15.17
CA LYS A 180 -32.94 -0.43 15.70
C LYS A 180 -32.89 -0.22 17.21
N ALA A 181 -33.63 0.79 17.65
CA ALA A 181 -33.95 1.05 19.04
C ALA A 181 -34.72 -0.12 19.67
#